data_AF-A0A3B9NZB0-F1
#
_entry.id   AF-A0A3B9NZB0-F1
#
_cell.length_a   1.000
_cell.length_b   1.000
_cell.length_c   1.000
_cell.angle_alpha   90.00
_cell.angle_beta   90.00
_cell.angle_gamma   90.00
#
_symmetry.space_group_name_H-M   'P 1'
#
loop_
_entity.id
_entity.type
_entity.pdbx_description
1 polymer ?
#
loop_
_entity_poly.entity_id
_entity_poly.type
_entity_poly.pdbx_seq_one_letter_code
_entity_poly.pdbx_strand_id
1 'polypeptide(L)'
;MSTELIAAVKAGDTATVRRLLAAGAGVDSRDETGATLLMLAAYAGDRDLAEALLDSGADVNATDSAGWGALMKACYNAELKRGFADMVKLLIDAGANIEAPIGYGVRPLMLAAGYGETAVVEVLLQAGADVLAKNEGGYTALMMVKQKHYVDVVNLLHEAEQLAGLGEGSCASKNAPGANVITFMKRPGA
;
A
#
# COMPACT_ATOMS: atom_id res chain seq x y z
N MET A 1 7.80 -14.40 25.30
CA MET A 1 8.40 -14.23 23.96
C MET A 1 7.52 -13.35 23.08
N SER A 2 6.33 -13.78 22.65
CA SER A 2 5.51 -12.99 21.70
C SER A 2 5.09 -11.61 22.23
N THR A 3 4.69 -11.51 23.51
CA THR A 3 4.27 -10.23 24.11
C THR A 3 5.40 -9.20 24.19
N GLU A 4 6.63 -9.64 24.48
CA GLU A 4 7.81 -8.76 24.55
C GLU A 4 8.19 -8.25 23.16
N LEU A 5 8.15 -9.13 22.15
CA LEU A 5 8.40 -8.76 20.76
C LEU A 5 7.38 -7.73 20.25
N ILE A 6 6.09 -7.96 20.52
CA ILE A 6 5.02 -7.02 20.13
C ILE A 6 5.19 -5.67 20.84
N ALA A 7 5.58 -5.66 22.12
CA ALA A 7 5.86 -4.42 22.85
C ALA A 7 7.04 -3.66 22.25
N ALA A 8 8.12 -4.35 21.86
CA ALA A 8 9.26 -3.74 21.20
C ALA A 8 8.88 -3.12 19.84
N VAL A 9 8.04 -3.82 19.05
CA VAL A 9 7.50 -3.29 17.78
C VAL A 9 6.64 -2.04 18.01
N LYS A 10 5.71 -2.07 18.99
CA LYS A 10 4.87 -0.91 19.32
C LYS A 10 5.68 0.27 19.85
N ALA A 11 6.85 0.02 20.43
CA ALA A 11 7.79 1.04 20.89
C ALA A 11 8.75 1.55 19.79
N GLY A 12 8.80 0.91 18.61
CA GLY A 12 9.78 1.23 17.57
C GLY A 12 11.22 0.82 17.92
N ASP A 13 11.41 -0.11 18.86
CA ASP A 13 12.73 -0.59 19.27
C ASP A 13 13.24 -1.69 18.31
N THR A 14 13.67 -1.25 17.13
CA THR A 14 14.18 -2.11 16.06
C THR A 14 15.38 -2.96 16.52
N ALA A 15 16.21 -2.47 17.45
CA ALA A 15 17.35 -3.23 17.96
C ALA A 15 16.89 -4.44 18.78
N THR A 16 15.91 -4.24 19.68
CA THR A 16 15.32 -5.34 20.44
C THR A 16 14.57 -6.30 19.54
N VAL A 17 13.82 -5.81 18.54
CA VAL A 17 13.14 -6.66 17.56
C VAL A 17 14.13 -7.56 16.83
N ARG A 18 15.19 -7.02 16.23
CA ARG A 18 16.21 -7.81 15.52
C ARG A 18 16.84 -8.88 16.42
N ARG A 19 17.14 -8.55 17.67
CA ARG A 19 17.69 -9.51 18.64
C ARG A 19 16.72 -10.64 18.95
N LEU A 20 15.44 -10.34 19.13
CA LEU A 20 14.41 -11.34 19.44
C LEU A 20 14.13 -12.25 18.23
N LEU A 21 14.11 -11.71 17.02
CA LEU A 21 13.97 -12.48 15.79
C LEU A 21 15.19 -13.41 15.57
N ALA A 22 16.40 -12.91 15.80
CA ALA A 22 17.62 -13.72 15.76
C ALA A 22 17.64 -14.84 16.81
N ALA A 23 16.92 -14.67 17.93
CA ALA A 23 16.73 -15.69 18.96
C ALA A 23 15.61 -16.72 18.62
N GLY A 24 15.02 -16.64 17.42
CA GLY A 24 13.99 -17.57 16.95
C GLY A 24 12.56 -17.17 17.32
N ALA A 25 12.31 -15.91 17.69
CA ALA A 25 10.94 -15.44 17.85
C ALA A 25 10.20 -15.44 16.49
N GLY A 26 8.91 -15.81 16.50
CA GLY A 26 8.11 -15.87 15.28
C GLY A 26 7.87 -14.49 14.69
N VAL A 27 8.37 -14.25 13.47
CA VAL A 27 8.25 -12.98 12.74
C VAL A 27 6.79 -12.60 12.45
N ASP A 28 5.90 -13.58 12.24
CA ASP A 28 4.47 -13.37 12.03
C ASP A 28 3.65 -13.41 13.34
N SER A 29 4.30 -13.13 14.47
CA SER A 29 3.59 -12.98 15.75
C SER A 29 2.49 -11.92 15.64
N ARG A 30 1.35 -12.19 16.25
CA ARG A 30 0.16 -11.34 16.20
C ARG A 30 -0.18 -10.74 17.56
N ASP A 31 -0.66 -9.50 17.56
CA ASP A 31 -1.23 -8.87 18.75
C ASP A 31 -2.69 -9.28 18.99
N GLU A 32 -3.32 -8.71 20.02
CA GLU A 32 -4.70 -9.02 20.42
C GLU A 32 -5.75 -8.69 19.34
N THR A 33 -5.43 -7.85 18.36
CA THR A 33 -6.31 -7.53 17.23
C THR A 33 -6.13 -8.50 16.06
N GLY A 34 -5.12 -9.38 16.15
CA GLY A 34 -4.69 -10.27 15.08
C GLY A 34 -3.70 -9.62 14.11
N ALA A 35 -3.22 -8.39 14.39
CA ALA A 35 -2.27 -7.69 13.55
C ALA A 35 -0.85 -8.28 13.67
N THR A 36 -0.19 -8.53 12.55
CA THR A 36 1.20 -8.99 12.53
C THR A 36 2.16 -7.85 12.88
N LEU A 37 3.39 -8.20 13.23
CA LEU A 37 4.46 -7.22 13.47
C LEU A 37 4.64 -6.25 12.28
N LEU A 38 4.56 -6.78 11.05
CA LEU A 38 4.70 -5.98 9.83
C LEU A 38 3.54 -5.00 9.65
N MET A 39 2.31 -5.38 10.00
CA MET A 39 1.16 -4.46 9.96
C MET A 39 1.32 -3.32 10.96
N LEU A 40 1.85 -3.60 12.15
CA LEU A 40 2.10 -2.59 13.17
C LEU A 40 3.18 -1.60 12.70
N ALA A 41 4.28 -2.11 12.10
CA ALA A 41 5.33 -1.28 11.52
C ALA A 41 4.81 -0.41 10.35
N ALA A 42 4.02 -1.00 9.45
CA ALA A 42 3.39 -0.31 8.33
C ALA A 42 2.42 0.79 8.80
N TYR A 43 1.62 0.52 9.84
CA TYR A 43 0.71 1.50 10.43
C TYR A 43 1.46 2.67 11.10
N ALA A 44 2.61 2.40 11.72
CA ALA A 44 3.46 3.42 12.34
C ALA A 44 4.30 4.21 11.33
N GLY A 45 4.44 3.72 10.09
CA GLY A 45 5.33 4.28 9.07
C GLY A 45 6.82 4.03 9.37
N ASP A 46 7.14 3.03 10.19
CA ASP A 46 8.53 2.69 10.56
C ASP A 46 9.18 1.79 9.51
N ARG A 47 9.77 2.42 8.49
CA ARG A 47 10.38 1.73 7.34
C ARG A 47 11.51 0.79 7.76
N ASP A 48 12.38 1.22 8.68
CA ASP A 48 13.55 0.43 9.09
C ASP A 48 13.13 -0.84 9.83
N LEU A 49 12.06 -0.75 10.63
CA LEU A 49 11.45 -1.89 11.27
C LEU A 49 10.76 -2.82 10.27
N ALA A 50 10.01 -2.28 9.30
CA ALA A 50 9.38 -3.07 8.26
C ALA A 50 10.41 -3.84 7.42
N GLU A 51 11.51 -3.19 7.04
CA GLU A 51 12.64 -3.80 6.32
C GLU A 51 13.24 -4.94 7.16
N ALA A 52 13.48 -4.73 8.46
CA ALA A 52 13.96 -5.77 9.36
C ALA A 52 13.05 -7.01 9.42
N LEU A 53 11.73 -6.79 9.43
CA LEU A 53 10.74 -7.86 9.50
C LEU A 53 10.67 -8.62 8.17
N LEU A 54 10.69 -7.92 7.05
CA LEU A 54 10.72 -8.53 5.71
C LEU A 54 12.01 -9.34 5.48
N ASP A 55 13.17 -8.81 5.87
CA ASP A 55 14.46 -9.54 5.84
C ASP A 55 14.42 -10.82 6.69
N SER A 56 13.61 -10.82 7.74
CA SER A 56 13.40 -11.96 8.63
C SER A 56 12.31 -12.92 8.12
N GLY A 57 11.77 -12.70 6.92
CA GLY A 57 10.79 -13.57 6.27
C GLY A 57 9.33 -13.34 6.69
N ALA A 58 8.97 -12.12 7.14
CA ALA A 58 7.58 -11.77 7.42
C ALA A 58 6.68 -11.99 6.19
N ASP A 59 5.49 -12.54 6.40
CA ASP A 59 4.48 -12.63 5.34
C ASP A 59 3.87 -11.25 5.07
N VAL A 60 4.26 -10.66 3.95
CA VAL A 60 3.78 -9.35 3.48
C VAL A 60 2.27 -9.33 3.20
N ASN A 61 1.69 -10.48 2.86
CA ASN A 61 0.28 -10.63 2.48
C ASN A 61 -0.60 -11.16 3.61
N ALA A 62 -0.03 -11.39 4.80
CA ALA A 62 -0.84 -11.72 5.97
C ALA A 62 -1.88 -10.63 6.22
N THR A 63 -3.04 -11.02 6.76
CA THR A 63 -4.14 -10.12 7.11
C THR A 63 -4.54 -10.25 8.57
N ASP A 64 -4.98 -9.15 9.19
CA ASP A 64 -5.61 -9.17 10.51
C ASP A 64 -7.04 -9.75 10.46
N SER A 65 -7.71 -9.78 11.61
CA SER A 65 -9.06 -10.34 11.75
C SER A 65 -10.14 -9.60 10.92
N ALA A 66 -9.85 -8.37 10.48
CA ALA A 66 -10.72 -7.56 9.64
C ALA A 66 -10.32 -7.60 8.15
N GLY A 67 -9.34 -8.45 7.79
CA GLY A 67 -8.84 -8.59 6.43
C GLY A 67 -7.78 -7.56 6.05
N TRP A 68 -7.31 -6.73 6.97
CA TRP A 68 -6.33 -5.69 6.64
C TRP A 68 -4.92 -6.26 6.60
N GLY A 69 -4.25 -6.11 5.45
CA GLY A 69 -2.82 -6.37 5.29
C GLY A 69 -1.95 -5.15 5.57
N ALA A 70 -0.62 -5.35 5.57
CA ALA A 70 0.35 -4.29 5.83
C ALA A 70 0.23 -3.11 4.84
N LEU A 71 0.06 -3.41 3.53
CA LEU A 71 -0.12 -2.40 2.49
C LEU A 71 -1.33 -1.50 2.76
N MET A 72 -2.44 -2.10 3.22
CA MET A 72 -3.67 -1.36 3.51
C MET A 72 -3.50 -0.46 4.73
N LYS A 73 -2.79 -0.93 5.77
CA LYS A 73 -2.46 -0.09 6.94
C LYS A 73 -1.58 1.11 6.56
N ALA A 74 -0.62 0.92 5.65
CA ALA A 74 0.22 2.00 5.15
C ALA A 74 -0.58 3.03 4.33
N CYS A 75 -1.56 2.58 3.52
CA CYS A 75 -2.42 3.48 2.73
C CYS A 75 -3.45 4.26 3.57
N TYR A 76 -3.81 3.76 4.76
CA TYR A 76 -4.83 4.37 5.63
C TYR A 76 -4.32 5.54 6.46
N ASN A 77 -3.08 5.45 6.95
CA ASN A 77 -2.57 6.36 7.98
C ASN A 77 -1.58 7.41 7.43
N ALA A 78 -1.58 7.61 6.12
CA ALA A 78 -0.58 8.43 5.45
C ALA A 78 -0.71 9.95 5.74
N GLU A 79 -1.82 10.38 6.34
CA GLU A 79 -2.09 11.79 6.70
C GLU A 79 -1.05 12.40 7.67
N LEU A 80 -0.24 11.56 8.34
CA LEU A 80 0.56 12.02 9.48
C LEU A 80 2.05 12.28 9.21
N LYS A 81 2.71 11.73 8.17
CA LYS A 81 4.17 11.90 8.01
C LYS A 81 4.70 11.75 6.57
N ARG A 82 5.82 12.42 6.29
CA ARG A 82 6.74 12.06 5.19
C ARG A 82 7.20 10.61 5.39
N GLY A 83 7.13 9.78 4.34
CA GLY A 83 7.69 8.41 4.34
C GLY A 83 6.69 7.27 4.06
N PHE A 84 5.38 7.53 4.04
CA PHE A 84 4.40 6.48 3.72
C PHE A 84 4.48 6.00 2.27
N ALA A 85 4.82 6.88 1.32
CA ALA A 85 5.07 6.46 -0.07
C ALA A 85 6.25 5.48 -0.17
N ASP A 86 7.31 5.71 0.61
CA ASP A 86 8.47 4.80 0.66
C ASP A 86 8.13 3.48 1.35
N MET A 87 7.28 3.50 2.40
CA MET A 87 6.73 2.29 3.04
C MET A 87 5.87 1.49 2.07
N VAL A 88 4.96 2.14 1.34
CA VAL A 88 4.10 1.50 0.34
C VAL A 88 4.97 0.88 -0.76
N LYS A 89 5.98 1.61 -1.23
CA LYS A 89 6.94 1.10 -2.20
C LYS A 89 7.70 -0.13 -1.68
N LEU A 90 8.22 -0.08 -0.44
CA LEU A 90 8.89 -1.22 0.20
C LEU A 90 7.99 -2.46 0.23
N LEU A 91 6.72 -2.30 0.63
CA LEU A 91 5.77 -3.41 0.72
C LEU A 91 5.46 -3.98 -0.68
N ILE A 92 5.31 -3.13 -1.68
CA ILE A 92 5.11 -3.55 -3.08
C ILE A 92 6.33 -4.30 -3.62
N ASP A 93 7.53 -3.78 -3.40
CA ASP A 93 8.79 -4.40 -3.81
C ASP A 93 8.99 -5.76 -3.12
N ALA A 94 8.45 -5.92 -1.91
CA ALA A 94 8.40 -7.19 -1.17
C ALA A 94 7.29 -8.16 -1.63
N GLY A 95 6.47 -7.80 -2.62
CA GLY A 95 5.43 -8.65 -3.19
C GLY A 95 4.05 -8.53 -2.53
N ALA A 96 3.75 -7.39 -1.90
CA ALA A 96 2.40 -7.10 -1.43
C ALA A 96 1.39 -7.12 -2.58
N ASN A 97 0.23 -7.73 -2.34
CA ASN A 97 -0.88 -7.72 -3.27
C ASN A 97 -1.54 -6.33 -3.33
N ILE A 98 -1.23 -5.60 -4.40
CA ILE A 98 -1.74 -4.24 -4.69
C ILE A 98 -3.27 -4.22 -4.87
N GLU A 99 -3.88 -5.35 -5.21
CA GLU A 99 -5.30 -5.49 -5.49
C GLU A 99 -6.09 -6.14 -4.34
N ALA A 100 -5.44 -6.40 -3.19
CA ALA A 100 -6.07 -7.07 -2.05
C ALA A 100 -7.26 -6.24 -1.52
N PRO A 101 -8.51 -6.76 -1.61
CA PRO A 101 -9.67 -6.03 -1.14
C PRO A 101 -9.87 -6.18 0.37
N ILE A 102 -10.40 -5.14 1.00
CA ILE A 102 -10.96 -5.15 2.35
C ILE A 102 -12.44 -4.76 2.32
N GLY A 103 -13.20 -5.18 3.32
CA GLY A 103 -14.61 -4.78 3.48
C GLY A 103 -15.40 -4.90 2.18
N TYR A 104 -16.14 -3.86 1.81
CA TYR A 104 -16.95 -3.73 0.59
C TYR A 104 -16.16 -3.74 -0.75
N GLY A 105 -15.11 -4.55 -0.87
CA GLY A 105 -14.25 -4.59 -2.07
C GLY A 105 -13.34 -3.37 -2.21
N VAL A 106 -13.06 -2.67 -1.11
CA VAL A 106 -12.17 -1.48 -1.10
C VAL A 106 -10.73 -1.93 -1.27
N ARG A 107 -10.05 -1.36 -2.26
CA ARG A 107 -8.65 -1.66 -2.61
C ARG A 107 -7.70 -0.56 -2.13
N PRO A 108 -6.38 -0.82 -2.08
CA PRO A 108 -5.38 0.16 -1.64
C PRO A 108 -5.48 1.50 -2.38
N LEU A 109 -5.65 1.48 -3.72
CA LEU A 109 -5.77 2.71 -4.52
C LEU A 109 -7.02 3.53 -4.13
N MET A 110 -8.15 2.87 -3.89
CA MET A 110 -9.39 3.53 -3.45
C MET A 110 -9.23 4.18 -2.07
N LEU A 111 -8.50 3.51 -1.18
CA LEU A 111 -8.24 4.03 0.16
C LEU A 111 -7.33 5.26 0.08
N ALA A 112 -6.18 5.16 -0.60
CA ALA A 112 -5.26 6.28 -0.80
C ALA A 112 -5.94 7.48 -1.48
N ALA A 113 -6.81 7.22 -2.46
CA ALA A 113 -7.60 8.25 -3.13
C ALA A 113 -8.59 8.95 -2.17
N GLY A 114 -9.25 8.20 -1.29
CA GLY A 114 -10.20 8.74 -0.31
C GLY A 114 -9.56 9.60 0.79
N TYR A 115 -8.29 9.33 1.12
CA TYR A 115 -7.47 10.11 2.06
C TYR A 115 -6.66 11.23 1.39
N GLY A 116 -6.62 11.28 0.05
CA GLY A 116 -5.96 12.38 -0.66
C GLY A 116 -4.44 12.28 -0.75
N GLU A 117 -3.91 11.07 -0.65
CA GLU A 117 -2.48 10.81 -0.51
C GLU A 117 -1.79 10.73 -1.86
N THR A 118 -1.57 11.89 -2.49
CA THR A 118 -1.03 12.02 -3.86
C THR A 118 0.18 11.13 -4.11
N ALA A 119 1.18 11.16 -3.22
CA ALA A 119 2.40 10.36 -3.39
C ALA A 119 2.15 8.84 -3.30
N VAL A 120 1.22 8.39 -2.46
CA VAL A 120 0.84 6.98 -2.36
C VAL A 120 0.06 6.55 -3.59
N VAL A 121 -0.86 7.40 -4.07
CA VAL A 121 -1.62 7.17 -5.31
C VAL A 121 -0.66 7.03 -6.49
N GLU A 122 0.34 7.91 -6.62
CA GLU A 122 1.37 7.79 -7.65
C GLU A 122 2.12 6.47 -7.58
N VAL A 123 2.59 6.05 -6.40
CA VAL A 123 3.31 4.77 -6.23
C VAL A 123 2.42 3.58 -6.62
N LEU A 124 1.15 3.57 -6.20
CA LEU A 124 0.22 2.49 -6.54
C LEU A 124 -0.06 2.43 -8.04
N LEU A 125 -0.22 3.58 -8.71
CA LEU A 125 -0.39 3.65 -10.16
C LEU A 125 0.88 3.21 -10.92
N GLN A 126 2.08 3.57 -10.43
CA GLN A 126 3.36 3.08 -10.98
C GLN A 126 3.48 1.57 -10.88
N ALA A 127 2.97 1.00 -9.79
CA ALA A 127 2.99 -0.42 -9.55
C ALA A 127 1.89 -1.18 -10.32
N GLY A 128 1.03 -0.48 -11.06
CA GLY A 128 0.02 -1.07 -11.93
C GLY A 128 -1.32 -1.38 -11.25
N ALA A 129 -1.68 -0.64 -10.20
CA ALA A 129 -3.01 -0.73 -9.60
C ALA A 129 -4.11 -0.44 -10.64
N ASP A 130 -5.19 -1.22 -10.63
CA ASP A 130 -6.31 -1.04 -11.55
C ASP A 130 -7.16 0.18 -11.14
N VAL A 131 -7.01 1.26 -11.90
CA VAL A 131 -7.74 2.52 -11.69
C VAL A 131 -9.24 2.40 -11.95
N LEU A 132 -9.65 1.45 -12.81
CA LEU A 132 -11.05 1.23 -13.20
C LEU A 132 -11.74 0.17 -12.33
N ALA A 133 -11.00 -0.49 -11.44
CA ALA A 133 -11.55 -1.46 -10.52
C ALA A 133 -12.69 -0.85 -9.72
N LYS A 134 -13.78 -1.61 -9.61
CA LYS A 134 -14.96 -1.22 -8.82
C LYS A 134 -15.02 -2.01 -7.53
N ASN A 135 -15.42 -1.33 -6.47
CA ASN A 135 -15.79 -1.98 -5.22
C ASN A 135 -17.21 -2.57 -5.33
N GLU A 136 -17.72 -3.19 -4.27
CA GLU A 136 -19.05 -3.82 -4.28
C GLU A 136 -20.19 -2.81 -4.50
N GLY A 137 -19.97 -1.53 -4.17
CA GLY A 137 -20.91 -0.43 -4.44
C GLY A 137 -20.82 0.13 -5.86
N GLY A 138 -19.92 -0.39 -6.71
CA GLY A 138 -19.72 0.11 -8.08
C GLY A 138 -18.84 1.35 -8.17
N TYR A 139 -18.19 1.77 -7.08
CA TYR A 139 -17.34 2.96 -7.03
C TYR A 139 -15.90 2.65 -7.46
N THR A 140 -15.32 3.50 -8.31
CA THR A 140 -13.88 3.51 -8.66
C THR A 140 -13.09 4.36 -7.67
N ALA A 141 -11.75 4.31 -7.74
CA ALA A 141 -10.89 5.16 -6.90
C ALA A 141 -11.21 6.66 -7.06
N LEU A 142 -11.45 7.13 -8.28
CA LEU A 142 -11.80 8.53 -8.55
C LEU A 142 -13.11 8.95 -7.85
N MET A 143 -14.10 8.06 -7.81
CA MET A 143 -15.39 8.33 -7.13
C MET A 143 -15.26 8.39 -5.60
N MET A 144 -14.21 7.81 -5.03
CA MET A 144 -13.94 7.82 -3.59
C MET A 144 -13.22 9.09 -3.12
N VAL A 145 -12.69 9.91 -4.05
CA VAL A 145 -11.94 11.12 -3.70
C VAL A 145 -12.86 12.17 -3.09
N LYS A 146 -12.47 12.74 -1.95
CA LYS A 146 -13.17 13.87 -1.33
C LYS A 146 -12.87 15.15 -2.13
N GLN A 147 -13.75 15.42 -3.10
CA GLN A 147 -13.58 16.42 -4.17
C GLN A 147 -13.13 17.84 -3.75
N LYS A 148 -13.36 18.27 -2.51
CA LYS A 148 -13.05 19.65 -2.08
C LYS A 148 -11.61 19.90 -1.66
N HIS A 149 -10.78 18.86 -1.49
CA HIS A 149 -9.45 19.02 -0.90
C HIS A 149 -8.30 18.40 -1.70
N TYR A 150 -8.57 17.46 -2.61
CA TYR A 150 -7.51 16.63 -3.23
C TYR A 150 -7.49 16.75 -4.77
N VAL A 151 -7.32 17.98 -5.26
CA VAL A 151 -7.31 18.28 -6.71
C VAL A 151 -6.23 17.50 -7.44
N ASP A 152 -5.04 17.36 -6.84
CA ASP A 152 -3.92 16.63 -7.45
C ASP A 152 -4.26 15.14 -7.64
N VAL A 153 -4.88 14.51 -6.64
CA VAL A 153 -5.35 13.12 -6.72
C VAL A 153 -6.43 12.95 -7.79
N VAL A 154 -7.38 13.90 -7.88
CA VAL A 154 -8.41 13.90 -8.93
C VAL A 154 -7.76 13.94 -10.31
N ASN A 155 -6.79 14.85 -10.52
CA ASN A 155 -6.11 14.98 -11.80
C ASN A 155 -5.33 13.71 -12.16
N LEU A 156 -4.54 13.16 -11.23
CA LEU A 156 -3.79 11.93 -11.43
C LEU A 156 -4.69 10.75 -11.80
N LEU A 157 -5.78 10.54 -11.05
CA LEU A 157 -6.70 9.45 -11.30
C LEU A 157 -7.47 9.66 -12.60
N HIS A 158 -7.91 10.89 -12.90
CA HIS A 158 -8.59 11.20 -14.15
C HIS A 158 -7.70 10.93 -15.36
N GLU A 159 -6.44 11.37 -15.32
CA GLU A 159 -5.45 11.08 -16.36
C GLU A 159 -5.22 9.57 -16.52
N ALA A 160 -5.07 8.84 -15.40
CA ALA A 160 -4.93 7.39 -15.42
C ALA A 160 -6.17 6.67 -16.00
N GLU A 161 -7.39 7.11 -15.68
CA GLU A 161 -8.63 6.55 -16.24
C GLU A 161 -8.73 6.79 -17.75
N GLN A 162 -8.38 7.98 -18.25
CA GLN A 162 -8.38 8.27 -19.69
C GLN A 162 -7.41 7.35 -20.44
N LEU A 163 -6.22 7.13 -19.89
CA LEU A 163 -5.22 6.24 -20.48
C LEU A 163 -5.69 4.78 -20.49
N ALA A 164 -6.37 4.33 -19.43
CA ALA A 164 -6.94 2.98 -19.36
C ALA A 164 -8.09 2.79 -20.38
N GLY A 165 -8.95 3.80 -20.54
CA GLY A 165 -10.08 3.76 -21.49
C GLY A 165 -9.69 3.80 -22.97
N LEU A 166 -8.51 4.32 -23.31
CA LEU A 166 -8.00 4.36 -24.69
C LEU A 166 -7.46 3.00 -25.19
N GLY A 167 -7.31 2.01 -24.30
CA GLY A 167 -6.78 0.68 -24.61
C GLY A 167 -7.78 -0.30 -25.25
N GLU A 168 -9.07 -0.02 -25.25
CA GLU A 168 -10.08 -0.96 -25.79
C GLU A 168 -10.31 -0.83 -27.31
N GLY A 169 -9.64 0.14 -27.96
CA GLY A 169 -9.89 0.50 -29.37
C GLY A 169 -8.81 0.12 -30.40
N SER A 170 -7.65 -0.41 -30.02
CA SER A 170 -6.58 -0.71 -30.99
C SER A 170 -5.96 -2.08 -30.76
N CYS A 171 -5.97 -2.87 -31.83
CA CYS A 171 -5.47 -4.23 -31.91
C CYS A 171 -4.00 -4.35 -31.47
N ALA A 172 -3.71 -5.51 -30.85
CA ALA A 172 -2.39 -6.09 -30.57
C ALA A 172 -1.55 -5.47 -29.42
N SER A 173 -1.70 -6.05 -28.23
CA SER A 173 -0.63 -6.85 -27.60
C SER A 173 -1.12 -7.39 -26.25
N LYS A 174 -1.22 -8.71 -26.16
CA LYS A 174 -1.32 -9.42 -24.89
C LYS A 174 -0.02 -9.19 -24.11
N ASN A 175 -0.16 -9.00 -22.81
CA ASN A 175 0.86 -9.26 -21.78
C ASN A 175 1.98 -8.22 -21.62
N ALA A 176 1.77 -7.25 -20.72
CA ALA A 176 2.86 -6.65 -19.92
C ALA A 176 2.28 -6.11 -18.60
N PRO A 177 2.57 -6.74 -17.43
CA PRO A 177 2.38 -6.06 -16.16
C PRO A 177 3.46 -4.97 -16.05
N GLY A 178 3.06 -3.71 -15.88
CA GLY A 178 3.98 -2.60 -15.58
C GLY A 178 4.34 -1.65 -16.72
N ALA A 179 3.68 -1.69 -17.88
CA ALA A 179 3.97 -0.72 -18.95
C ALA A 179 3.22 0.61 -18.74
N ASN A 180 3.87 1.52 -18.02
CA ASN A 180 4.00 2.92 -18.42
C ASN A 180 2.77 3.86 -18.32
N VAL A 181 2.05 3.86 -17.20
CA VAL A 181 1.15 5.00 -16.90
C VAL A 181 1.96 6.28 -16.59
N ILE A 182 3.18 6.15 -16.03
CA ILE A 182 3.93 7.30 -15.45
C ILE A 182 5.16 7.72 -16.27
N THR A 183 5.73 6.88 -17.14
CA THR A 183 6.83 7.33 -18.03
C THR A 183 6.39 8.45 -18.98
N PHE A 184 5.08 8.64 -19.19
CA PHE A 184 4.54 9.76 -19.95
C PHE A 184 4.25 11.02 -19.09
N MET A 185 4.15 10.89 -17.77
CA MET A 185 3.93 12.02 -16.84
C MET A 185 5.20 12.85 -16.58
N LYS A 186 6.40 12.31 -16.87
CA LYS A 186 7.59 13.15 -17.09
C LYS A 186 7.49 13.83 -18.45
N ARG A 187 6.71 14.92 -18.56
CA ARG A 187 6.96 15.87 -19.65
C ARG A 187 8.41 16.36 -19.53
N PRO A 188 9.21 16.39 -20.60
CA PRO A 188 10.42 17.17 -20.59
C PRO A 188 10.04 18.63 -20.37
N GLY A 189 10.65 19.25 -19.36
CA GLY A 189 10.71 20.71 -19.27
C GLY A 189 11.31 21.30 -20.54
N ALA A 190 10.87 22.51 -20.85
CA ALA A 190 11.23 23.35 -22.00
C ALA A 190 12.72 23.32 -22.41
#